data_AF-A0A0F9QB00-F1
#
_entry.id   AF-A0A0F9QB00-F1
#
_cell.length_a   1.000
_cell.length_b   1.000
_cell.length_c   1.000
_cell.angle_alpha   90.00
_cell.angle_beta   90.00
_cell.angle_gamma   90.00
#
_symmetry.space_group_name_H-M   'P 1'
#
loop_
_entity.id
_entity.type
_entity.pdbx_description
1 polymer ?
#
loop_
_entity_poly.entity_id
_entity_poly.type
_entity_poly.pdbx_seq_one_letter_code
_entity_poly.pdbx_strand_id
1 'polypeptide(L)'
;MKVRAITIGQDLPFLIKNETILSYMQENLENFSNFNHEISEALENIGISVQTKRFCSQPLFSYDNRLFYEKSLKDTLVDISAQLKFLQDILLDYKFD
;
A
#
# COMPACT_ATOMS: atom_id res chain seq x y z
N MET A 1 -11.35 -21.21 14.26
CA MET A 1 -10.32 -21.21 13.18
C MET A 1 -9.86 -19.76 12.99
N LYS A 2 -8.73 -19.47 12.34
CA LYS A 2 -8.30 -18.07 12.13
C LYS A 2 -7.66 -17.85 10.76
N VAL A 3 -7.89 -16.67 10.19
CA VAL A 3 -7.21 -16.18 8.99
C VAL A 3 -6.02 -15.34 9.43
N ARG A 4 -4.80 -15.73 9.01
CA ARG A 4 -3.58 -15.01 9.38
C ARG A 4 -3.51 -13.62 8.74
N ALA A 5 -3.86 -13.53 7.47
CA ALA A 5 -3.80 -12.29 6.72
C ALA A 5 -4.79 -12.32 5.56
N ILE A 6 -5.40 -11.17 5.30
CA ILE A 6 -5.97 -10.82 4.00
C ILE A 6 -4.95 -9.91 3.33
N THR A 7 -4.53 -10.21 2.11
CA THR A 7 -3.50 -9.42 1.42
C THR A 7 -4.04 -8.94 0.08
N ILE A 8 -3.97 -7.64 -0.16
CA ILE A 8 -4.37 -7.02 -1.41
C ILE A 8 -3.12 -6.55 -2.15
N GLY A 9 -2.97 -7.04 -3.38
CA GLY A 9 -1.88 -6.66 -4.27
C GLY A 9 -2.34 -5.60 -5.25
N GLN A 10 -1.60 -4.50 -5.36
CA GLN A 10 -1.84 -3.47 -6.36
C GLN A 10 -0.52 -2.84 -6.81
N ASP A 11 -0.41 -2.57 -8.10
CA ASP A 11 0.71 -1.81 -8.64
C ASP A 11 0.68 -0.36 -8.17
N LEU A 12 1.82 0.14 -7.67
CA LEU A 12 1.96 1.51 -7.21
C LEU A 12 2.80 2.33 -8.18
N PRO A 13 2.30 3.49 -8.65
CA PRO A 13 3.16 4.42 -9.35
C PRO A 13 4.17 5.01 -8.36
N PHE A 14 5.46 4.72 -8.55
CA PHE A 14 6.54 5.10 -7.64
C PHE A 14 7.40 6.22 -8.24
N LEU A 15 8.01 7.03 -7.38
CA LEU A 15 8.81 8.22 -7.68
C LEU A 15 8.09 9.30 -8.52
N ILE A 16 6.77 9.38 -8.42
CA ILE A 16 5.98 10.48 -8.98
C ILE A 16 5.40 11.38 -7.88
N LYS A 17 4.69 12.45 -8.27
CA LYS A 17 4.06 13.36 -7.31
C LYS A 17 3.04 12.64 -6.42
N ASN A 18 3.07 12.95 -5.13
CA ASN A 18 2.18 12.37 -4.12
C ASN A 18 0.69 12.56 -4.46
N GLU A 19 0.29 13.71 -5.02
CA GLU A 19 -1.11 13.93 -5.41
C GLU A 19 -1.55 12.93 -6.48
N THR A 20 -0.65 12.59 -7.43
CA THR A 20 -0.94 11.63 -8.48
C THR A 20 -1.10 10.21 -7.94
N ILE A 21 -0.27 9.82 -6.96
CA ILE A 21 -0.42 8.54 -6.26
C ILE A 21 -1.76 8.48 -5.54
N LEU A 22 -2.10 9.53 -4.79
CA LEU A 22 -3.35 9.58 -4.04
C LEU A 22 -4.55 9.46 -5.00
N SER A 23 -4.60 10.27 -6.06
CA SER A 23 -5.70 10.19 -7.04
C SER A 23 -5.78 8.83 -7.73
N TYR A 24 -4.65 8.17 -7.99
CA TYR A 24 -4.62 6.83 -8.57
C TYR A 24 -5.16 5.76 -7.61
N MET A 25 -4.89 5.90 -6.31
CA MET A 25 -5.20 4.87 -5.32
C MET A 25 -6.53 5.08 -4.60
N GLN A 26 -7.06 6.30 -4.55
CA GLN A 26 -8.13 6.68 -3.63
C GLN A 26 -9.37 5.77 -3.73
N GLU A 27 -9.89 5.58 -4.95
CA GLU A 27 -11.06 4.72 -5.19
C GLU A 27 -10.78 3.26 -4.82
N ASN A 28 -9.59 2.75 -5.18
CA ASN A 28 -9.20 1.39 -4.86
C ASN A 28 -9.04 1.17 -3.35
N LEU A 29 -8.40 2.10 -2.63
CA LEU A 29 -8.21 2.02 -1.19
C LEU A 29 -9.53 2.04 -0.43
N GLU A 30 -10.50 2.85 -0.88
CA GLU A 30 -11.84 2.87 -0.30
C GLU A 30 -12.54 1.52 -0.52
N ASN A 31 -12.53 1.02 -1.75
CA ASN A 31 -13.10 -0.29 -2.08
C ASN A 31 -12.44 -1.43 -1.28
N PHE A 32 -11.13 -1.40 -1.12
CA PHE A 32 -10.38 -2.40 -0.38
C PHE A 32 -10.63 -2.34 1.12
N SER A 33 -10.76 -1.14 1.69
CA SER A 33 -11.12 -0.96 3.10
C SER A 33 -12.51 -1.51 3.38
N ASN A 34 -13.48 -1.19 2.52
CA ASN A 34 -14.84 -1.72 2.62
C ASN A 34 -14.87 -3.25 2.48
N PHE A 35 -14.20 -3.80 1.47
CA PHE A 35 -14.06 -5.24 1.29
C PHE A 35 -13.46 -5.91 2.53
N ASN A 36 -12.36 -5.38 3.07
CA ASN A 36 -11.71 -5.90 4.27
C ASN A 36 -12.65 -5.88 5.48
N HIS A 37 -13.47 -4.84 5.61
CA HIS A 37 -14.45 -4.74 6.69
C HIS A 37 -15.54 -5.82 6.55
N GLU A 38 -16.19 -5.87 5.39
CA GLU A 38 -17.28 -6.81 5.10
C GLU A 38 -16.83 -8.28 5.27
N ILE A 39 -15.67 -8.63 4.71
CA ILE A 39 -15.19 -10.02 4.80
C ILE A 39 -14.75 -10.39 6.21
N SER A 40 -14.18 -9.44 6.97
CA SER A 40 -13.81 -9.68 8.36
C SER A 40 -15.06 -9.89 9.22
N GLU A 41 -16.11 -9.10 9.00
CA GLU A 41 -17.40 -9.26 9.69
C GLU A 41 -18.06 -10.60 9.33
N ALA A 42 -18.09 -10.96 8.04
CA ALA A 42 -18.63 -12.24 7.59
C ALA A 42 -17.88 -13.45 8.20
N LEU A 43 -16.56 -13.37 8.32
CA LEU A 43 -15.73 -14.39 8.96
C LEU A 43 -15.96 -14.45 10.47
N GLU A 44 -16.08 -13.30 11.13
CA GLU A 44 -16.32 -13.24 12.58
C GLU A 44 -17.70 -13.84 12.93
N ASN A 45 -18.72 -13.60 12.09
CA ASN A 45 -20.07 -14.16 12.23
C ASN A 45 -20.10 -15.71 12.19
N ILE A 46 -19.07 -16.35 11.64
CA ILE A 46 -18.90 -17.81 11.64
C ILE A 46 -17.78 -18.28 12.59
N GLY A 47 -17.31 -17.41 13.50
CA GLY A 47 -16.31 -17.72 14.51
C GLY A 47 -14.88 -17.83 13.99
N ILE A 48 -14.56 -17.09 12.93
CA ILE A 48 -13.22 -17.02 12.33
C ILE A 48 -12.68 -15.60 12.42
N SER A 49 -11.64 -15.39 13.24
CA SER A 49 -11.02 -14.08 13.34
C SER A 49 -9.95 -13.84 12.26
N VAL A 50 -9.84 -12.58 11.82
CA VAL A 50 -8.79 -12.09 10.90
C VAL A 50 -7.72 -11.37 11.72
N GLN A 51 -6.46 -11.81 11.61
CA GLN A 51 -5.38 -11.22 12.40
C GLN A 51 -4.76 -9.98 11.78
N THR A 52 -4.60 -9.94 10.44
CA THR A 52 -4.00 -8.80 9.73
C THR A 52 -4.64 -8.57 8.37
N LYS A 53 -4.65 -7.32 7.91
CA LYS A 53 -5.07 -6.82 6.60
C LYS A 53 -3.87 -6.10 5.99
N ARG A 54 -3.29 -6.69 4.96
CA ARG A 54 -2.01 -6.26 4.38
C ARG A 54 -2.21 -5.71 2.99
N PHE A 55 -1.35 -4.76 2.65
CA PHE A 55 -1.20 -4.26 1.29
C PHE A 55 0.18 -4.67 0.76
N CYS A 56 0.27 -5.10 -0.49
CA CYS A 56 1.54 -5.36 -1.15
C CYS A 56 1.57 -4.75 -2.55
N SER A 57 2.76 -4.39 -3.00
CA SER A 57 3.00 -3.84 -4.32
C SER A 57 4.06 -4.64 -5.06
N GLN A 58 4.26 -4.32 -6.33
CA GLN A 58 5.47 -4.67 -7.05
C GLN A 58 6.71 -4.03 -6.37
N PRO A 59 7.92 -4.57 -6.60
CA PRO A 59 9.15 -3.91 -6.18
C PRO A 59 9.17 -2.45 -6.64
N LEU A 60 9.14 -1.52 -5.69
CA LEU A 60 9.01 -0.09 -5.98
C LEU A 60 10.26 0.47 -6.64
N PHE A 61 11.42 -0.05 -6.25
CA PHE A 61 12.71 0.35 -6.80
C PHE A 61 13.29 -0.78 -7.65
N SER A 62 13.62 -0.48 -8.91
CA SER A 62 14.42 -1.33 -9.79
C SER A 62 15.62 -0.55 -10.29
N TYR A 63 16.82 -1.16 -10.24
CA TYR A 63 18.03 -0.57 -10.81
C TYR A 63 17.94 -0.40 -12.34
N ASP A 64 17.04 -1.13 -13.00
CA ASP A 64 16.77 -1.00 -14.43
C ASP A 64 16.05 0.32 -14.74
N ASN A 65 15.25 0.83 -13.80
CA ASN A 65 14.67 2.17 -13.85
C ASN A 65 15.73 3.18 -13.40
N ARG A 66 16.55 3.59 -14.37
CA ARG A 66 17.69 4.52 -14.28
C ARG A 66 17.38 5.95 -13.77
N LEU A 67 16.38 6.14 -12.91
CA LEU A 67 16.00 7.44 -12.36
C LEU A 67 17.12 8.11 -11.53
N PHE A 68 18.02 7.31 -10.94
CA PHE A 68 19.23 7.79 -10.24
C PHE A 68 20.33 8.29 -11.18
N TYR A 69 20.16 8.23 -12.50
CA TYR A 69 21.09 8.87 -13.43
C TYR A 69 20.77 10.36 -13.62
N GLU A 70 19.58 10.82 -13.24
CA GLU A 70 19.17 12.23 -13.32
C GLU A 70 19.49 13.04 -12.04
N LYS A 71 19.66 12.37 -10.90
CA LYS A 71 19.98 12.96 -9.59
C LYS A 71 21.06 12.17 -8.88
N SER A 72 21.67 12.74 -7.83
CA SER A 72 22.61 11.98 -7.00
C SER A 72 21.88 10.84 -6.25
N LEU A 73 22.58 9.74 -5.97
CA LEU A 73 22.03 8.62 -5.18
C LEU A 73 21.46 9.08 -3.84
N LYS A 74 22.14 10.04 -3.19
CA LYS A 74 21.70 10.60 -1.90
C LYS A 74 20.33 11.25 -2.03
N ASP A 75 20.13 12.06 -3.06
CA ASP A 75 18.86 12.78 -3.26
C ASP A 75 17.74 11.81 -3.64
N THR A 76 18.03 10.80 -4.47
CA THR A 76 17.07 9.74 -4.78
C THR A 76 16.62 8.98 -3.53
N LEU A 77 17.54 8.67 -2.61
CA LEU A 77 17.19 7.98 -1.36
C LEU A 77 16.29 8.84 -0.45
N VAL A 78 16.47 10.17 -0.46
CA VAL A 78 15.60 11.10 0.27
C VAL A 78 14.18 11.07 -0.33
N ASP A 79 14.06 11.16 -1.65
CA ASP A 79 12.77 11.11 -2.35
C ASP A 79 12.04 9.77 -2.09
N ILE A 80 12.76 8.64 -2.18
CA ILE A 80 12.26 7.29 -1.85
C ILE A 80 11.71 7.26 -0.42
N SER A 81 12.50 7.72 0.55
CA SER A 81 12.11 7.70 1.95
C SER A 81 10.86 8.54 2.21
N ALA A 82 10.76 9.73 1.60
CA ALA A 82 9.61 10.60 1.75
C ALA A 82 8.34 9.95 1.17
N GLN A 83 8.44 9.30 0.02
CA GLN A 83 7.30 8.65 -0.62
C GLN A 83 6.87 7.37 0.10
N LEU A 84 7.81 6.58 0.61
CA LEU A 84 7.48 5.43 1.47
C LEU A 84 6.74 5.87 2.72
N LYS A 85 7.15 6.99 3.32
CA LYS A 85 6.45 7.56 4.49
C LYS A 85 5.03 8.00 4.13
N PHE A 86 4.87 8.70 3.01
CA PHE A 86 3.55 9.09 2.49
C PHE A 86 2.64 7.88 2.24
N LEU A 87 3.15 6.82 1.59
CA LEU A 87 2.40 5.58 1.35
C LEU A 87 2.00 4.91 2.67
N GLN A 88 2.90 4.86 3.65
CA GLN A 88 2.60 4.32 4.97
C GLN A 88 1.45 5.08 5.64
N ASP A 89 1.50 6.41 5.62
CA ASP A 89 0.48 7.24 6.26
C ASP A 89 -0.89 7.04 5.62
N ILE A 90 -0.96 6.99 4.28
CA ILE A 90 -2.21 6.67 3.56
C ILE A 90 -2.74 5.28 3.94
N LEU A 91 -1.90 4.25 3.89
CA LEU A 91 -2.37 2.88 4.15
C LEU A 91 -2.91 2.72 5.59
N LEU A 92 -2.34 3.44 6.55
CA LEU A 92 -2.84 3.50 7.93
C LEU A 92 -4.22 4.16 8.01
N ASP A 93 -4.48 5.23 7.25
CA ASP A 93 -5.80 5.88 7.20
C ASP A 93 -6.90 4.91 6.73
N TYR A 94 -6.55 3.97 5.84
CA TYR A 94 -7.44 2.91 5.36
C TYR A 94 -7.37 1.62 6.19
N LYS A 95 -6.77 1.66 7.39
CA LYS A 95 -6.73 0.56 8.37
C LYS A 95 -6.04 -0.71 7.85
N PHE A 96 -5.01 -0.57 7.04
CA PHE A 96 -4.07 -1.66 6.78
C PHE A 96 -3.02 -1.75 7.89
N ASP A 97 -2.50 -2.95 8.13
CA ASP A 97 -1.41 -3.25 9.08
C ASP A 97 -0.01 -3.08 8.46
#